data_AF-A0A537JBR5-F1
#
_entry.id   AF-A0A537JBR5-F1
#
_cell.length_a   1.000
_cell.length_b   1.000
_cell.length_c   1.000
_cell.angle_alpha   90.00
_cell.angle_beta   90.00
_cell.angle_gamma   90.00
#
_symmetry.space_group_name_H-M   'P 1'
#
loop_
_entity.id
_entity.type
_entity.pdbx_description
1 polymer ?
#
loop_
_entity_poly.entity_id
_entity_poly.type
_entity_poly.pdbx_seq_one_letter_code
_entity_poly.pdbx_strand_id
1 'polypeptide(L)'
;MFQLKPISKEGIPVALEKAERYRLLNEPWLAESICLDILETDPENKKAVVILLLALTDEFGRSSLGDINKARELLSRLPEYEKHYYAGLICERQGKSVLNRYTPQSDFTAYEWLTDAMEYYEKAEAIRPAGNDDAILRWNTCARLIMHHNLKPSNEKYIEQPLE
;
A
#
# COMPACT_ATOMS: atom_id res chain seq x y z
N MET A 1 -13.43 -29.02 -1.30
CA MET A 1 -12.11 -28.42 -1.61
C MET A 1 -12.06 -28.21 -3.11
N PHE A 2 -11.71 -27.01 -3.57
CA PHE A 2 -11.61 -26.71 -5.00
C PHE A 2 -10.16 -26.72 -5.45
N GLN A 3 -9.90 -27.21 -6.66
CA GLN A 3 -8.60 -27.09 -7.32
C GLN A 3 -8.72 -25.98 -8.38
N LEU A 4 -7.85 -24.98 -8.28
CA LEU A 4 -7.79 -23.89 -9.25
C LEU A 4 -7.22 -24.40 -10.57
N LYS A 5 -7.73 -23.86 -11.69
CA LYS A 5 -7.27 -24.22 -13.03
C LYS A 5 -6.14 -23.27 -13.42
N PRO A 6 -4.95 -23.76 -13.78
CA PRO A 6 -3.86 -22.88 -14.18
C PRO A 6 -4.20 -22.17 -15.49
N ILE A 7 -3.77 -20.91 -15.60
CA ILE A 7 -3.83 -20.17 -16.86
C ILE A 7 -2.62 -20.52 -17.73
N SER A 8 -2.72 -20.28 -19.04
CA SER A 8 -1.57 -20.44 -19.94
C SER A 8 -0.68 -19.20 -19.88
N LYS A 9 0.62 -19.35 -20.20
CA LYS A 9 1.57 -18.23 -20.22
C LYS A 9 1.18 -17.16 -21.24
N GLU A 10 0.60 -17.58 -22.36
CA GLU A 10 0.11 -16.72 -23.44
C GLU A 10 -1.10 -15.88 -23.00
N GLY A 11 -1.82 -16.32 -21.96
CA GLY A 11 -2.95 -15.60 -21.38
C GLY A 11 -2.56 -14.49 -20.42
N ILE A 12 -1.32 -14.47 -19.92
CA ILE A 12 -0.85 -13.52 -18.89
C ILE A 12 -1.03 -12.04 -19.31
N PRO A 13 -0.67 -11.61 -20.54
CA PRO A 13 -0.83 -10.21 -20.93
C PRO A 13 -2.29 -9.72 -20.82
N VAL A 14 -3.24 -10.52 -21.30
CA VAL A 14 -4.68 -10.20 -21.23
C VAL A 14 -5.19 -10.26 -19.79
N ALA A 15 -4.67 -11.17 -18.97
CA ALA A 15 -5.01 -11.24 -17.55
C ALA A 15 -4.54 -9.99 -16.79
N LEU A 16 -3.34 -9.49 -17.07
CA LEU A 16 -2.81 -8.25 -16.49
C LEU A 16 -3.69 -7.05 -16.81
N GLU A 17 -4.09 -6.88 -18.08
CA GLU A 17 -5.00 -5.81 -18.50
C GLU A 17 -6.35 -5.88 -17.77
N LYS A 18 -6.90 -7.09 -17.60
CA LYS A 18 -8.14 -7.30 -16.83
C LYS A 18 -7.96 -6.92 -15.37
N ALA A 19 -6.87 -7.33 -14.73
CA ALA A 19 -6.60 -7.00 -13.33
C ALA A 19 -6.50 -5.48 -13.12
N GLU A 20 -5.79 -4.76 -14.00
CA GLU A 20 -5.74 -3.29 -13.97
C GLU A 20 -7.13 -2.67 -14.12
N ARG A 21 -7.91 -3.15 -15.10
CA ARG A 21 -9.26 -2.64 -15.35
C ARG A 21 -10.21 -2.88 -14.18
N TYR A 22 -10.20 -4.07 -13.58
CA TYR A 22 -11.06 -4.36 -12.43
C TYR A 22 -10.71 -3.50 -11.23
N ARG A 23 -9.44 -3.23 -10.96
CA ARG A 23 -9.06 -2.25 -9.92
C ARG A 23 -9.64 -0.87 -10.17
N LEU A 24 -9.58 -0.38 -11.42
CA LEU A 24 -10.14 0.93 -11.79
C LEU A 24 -11.68 0.96 -11.72
N LEU A 25 -12.34 -0.20 -11.80
CA LEU A 25 -13.78 -0.37 -11.57
C LEU A 25 -14.12 -0.56 -10.09
N ASN A 26 -13.16 -0.39 -9.17
CA ASN A 26 -13.32 -0.64 -7.73
C ASN A 26 -13.73 -2.09 -7.41
N GLU A 27 -13.21 -3.04 -8.19
CA GLU A 27 -13.32 -4.50 -7.98
C GLU A 27 -11.94 -5.10 -7.59
N PRO A 28 -11.34 -4.70 -6.46
CA PRO A 28 -9.98 -5.11 -6.10
C PRO A 28 -9.85 -6.60 -5.80
N TRP A 29 -10.89 -7.25 -5.27
CA TRP A 29 -10.86 -8.71 -5.01
C TRP A 29 -10.71 -9.52 -6.32
N LEU A 30 -11.37 -9.10 -7.41
CA LEU A 30 -11.21 -9.73 -8.72
C LEU A 30 -9.78 -9.54 -9.25
N ALA A 31 -9.20 -8.36 -9.04
CA ALA A 31 -7.83 -8.09 -9.43
C ALA A 31 -6.81 -8.92 -8.62
N GLU A 32 -7.00 -9.02 -7.29
CA GLU A 32 -6.22 -9.90 -6.43
C GLU A 32 -6.26 -11.33 -6.95
N SER A 33 -7.46 -11.89 -7.18
CA SER A 33 -7.63 -13.25 -7.67
C SER A 33 -6.88 -13.50 -8.97
N ILE A 34 -6.99 -12.59 -9.95
CA ILE A 34 -6.29 -12.73 -11.24
C ILE A 34 -4.76 -12.64 -11.06
N CYS A 35 -4.27 -11.73 -10.20
CA CYS A 35 -2.85 -11.62 -9.95
C CYS A 35 -2.27 -12.86 -9.27
N LEU A 36 -3.02 -13.51 -8.37
CA LEU A 36 -2.60 -14.79 -7.79
C LEU A 36 -2.46 -15.88 -8.86
N ASP A 37 -3.42 -15.99 -9.79
CA ASP A 37 -3.34 -16.95 -10.91
C ASP A 37 -2.14 -16.67 -11.84
N ILE A 38 -1.84 -15.39 -12.10
CA ILE A 38 -0.66 -14.98 -12.87
C ILE A 38 0.62 -15.38 -12.13
N LEU A 39 0.72 -15.09 -10.83
CA LEU A 39 1.93 -15.35 -10.05
C LEU A 39 2.18 -16.83 -9.78
N GLU A 40 1.14 -17.66 -9.77
CA GLU A 40 1.27 -19.13 -9.78
C GLU A 40 1.91 -19.62 -11.10
N THR A 41 1.58 -18.98 -12.22
CA THR A 41 2.06 -19.35 -13.56
C THR A 41 3.44 -18.74 -13.89
N ASP A 42 3.68 -17.52 -13.42
CA ASP A 42 4.91 -16.73 -13.60
C ASP A 42 5.25 -15.98 -12.29
N PRO A 43 5.99 -16.65 -11.38
CA PRO A 43 6.36 -16.06 -10.09
C PRO A 43 7.25 -14.83 -10.18
N GLU A 44 7.89 -14.53 -11.32
CA GLU A 44 8.77 -13.37 -11.45
C GLU A 44 8.07 -12.16 -12.10
N ASN A 45 6.75 -12.25 -12.31
CA ASN A 45 5.98 -11.21 -12.96
C ASN A 45 5.82 -9.95 -12.10
N LYS A 46 6.76 -9.01 -12.23
CA LYS A 46 6.78 -7.75 -11.45
C LYS A 46 5.51 -6.92 -11.60
N LYS A 47 4.88 -6.92 -12.78
CA LYS A 47 3.64 -6.17 -13.01
C LYS A 47 2.49 -6.75 -12.19
N ALA A 48 2.36 -8.08 -12.15
CA ALA A 48 1.37 -8.74 -11.30
C ALA A 48 1.63 -8.50 -9.80
N VAL A 49 2.89 -8.50 -9.35
CA VAL A 49 3.25 -8.17 -7.95
C VAL A 49 2.77 -6.76 -7.58
N VAL A 50 3.02 -5.78 -8.43
CA VAL A 50 2.57 -4.39 -8.21
C VAL A 50 1.05 -4.31 -8.16
N ILE A 51 0.35 -4.91 -9.15
CA ILE A 51 -1.12 -4.87 -9.18
C ILE A 51 -1.72 -5.57 -7.97
N LEU A 52 -1.16 -6.70 -7.53
CA LEU A 52 -1.59 -7.42 -6.34
C LEU A 52 -1.43 -6.57 -5.08
N LEU A 53 -0.27 -5.95 -4.88
CA LEU A 53 -0.04 -5.03 -3.75
C LEU A 53 -1.07 -3.90 -3.75
N LEU A 54 -1.32 -3.32 -4.91
CA LEU A 54 -2.29 -2.25 -5.05
C LEU A 54 -3.73 -2.72 -4.78
N ALA A 55 -4.12 -3.91 -5.25
CA ALA A 55 -5.43 -4.50 -4.97
C ALA A 55 -5.64 -4.77 -3.47
N LEU A 56 -4.65 -5.40 -2.80
CA LEU A 56 -4.69 -5.65 -1.36
C LEU A 56 -4.86 -4.36 -0.56
N THR A 57 -4.15 -3.31 -0.95
CA THR A 57 -4.19 -2.01 -0.26
C THR A 57 -5.43 -1.17 -0.62
N ASP A 58 -6.13 -1.46 -1.74
CA ASP A 58 -7.42 -0.84 -2.09
C ASP A 58 -8.54 -1.29 -1.12
N GLU A 59 -8.42 -2.47 -0.51
CA GLU A 59 -9.39 -3.04 0.44
C GLU A 59 -9.19 -2.60 1.90
N PHE A 60 -8.14 -1.82 2.20
CA PHE A 60 -7.88 -1.34 3.55
C PHE A 60 -9.07 -0.56 4.09
N GLY A 61 -9.62 -1.01 5.22
CA GLY A 61 -10.79 -0.43 5.86
C GLY A 61 -12.13 -1.07 5.46
N ARG A 62 -12.15 -1.95 4.45
CA ARG A 62 -13.32 -2.76 4.06
C ARG A 62 -13.22 -4.20 4.58
N SER A 63 -12.01 -4.78 4.56
CA SER A 63 -11.70 -6.13 5.04
C SER A 63 -11.07 -6.14 6.45
N SER A 64 -11.10 -7.30 7.12
CA SER A 64 -10.39 -7.51 8.39
C SER A 64 -8.86 -7.39 8.22
N LEU A 65 -8.17 -6.94 9.28
CA LEU A 65 -6.74 -6.56 9.44
C LEU A 65 -5.62 -7.44 8.83
N GLY A 66 -5.90 -8.44 7.99
CA GLY A 66 -4.95 -9.40 7.42
C GLY A 66 -4.18 -8.94 6.18
N ASP A 67 -4.47 -7.76 5.62
CA ASP A 67 -3.96 -7.38 4.29
C ASP A 67 -2.67 -6.55 4.31
N ILE A 68 -2.29 -5.93 5.44
CA ILE A 68 -1.06 -5.11 5.53
C ILE A 68 0.19 -5.97 5.43
N ASN A 69 0.25 -7.08 6.17
CA ASN A 69 1.43 -7.96 6.17
C ASN A 69 1.64 -8.61 4.80
N LYS A 70 0.57 -9.09 4.16
CA LYS A 70 0.62 -9.61 2.79
C LYS A 70 1.17 -8.57 1.81
N ALA A 71 0.69 -7.33 1.89
CA ALA A 71 1.19 -6.25 1.04
C ALA A 71 2.68 -5.96 1.30
N ARG A 72 3.12 -5.98 2.57
CA ARG A 72 4.52 -5.77 2.95
C ARG A 72 5.44 -6.89 2.47
N GLU A 73 4.99 -8.15 2.50
CA GLU A 73 5.77 -9.29 2.02
C GLU A 73 6.14 -9.15 0.52
N LEU A 74 5.22 -8.61 -0.28
CA LEU A 74 5.43 -8.38 -1.71
C LEU A 74 6.54 -7.35 -2.01
N LEU A 75 6.84 -6.43 -1.09
CA LEU A 75 7.88 -5.42 -1.26
C LEU A 75 9.27 -6.03 -1.50
N SER A 76 9.52 -7.23 -0.96
CA SER A 76 10.79 -7.94 -1.14
C SER A 76 11.09 -8.30 -2.60
N ARG A 77 10.05 -8.39 -3.43
CA ARG A 77 10.11 -8.78 -4.85
C ARG A 77 10.24 -7.58 -5.80
N LEU A 78 10.30 -6.37 -5.26
CA LEU A 78 10.36 -5.13 -6.03
C LEU A 78 11.78 -4.54 -6.03
N PRO A 79 12.14 -3.77 -7.08
CA PRO A 79 13.39 -2.99 -7.08
C PRO A 79 13.39 -1.95 -5.95
N GLU A 80 14.56 -1.40 -5.65
CA GLU A 80 14.79 -0.57 -4.47
C GLU A 80 13.89 0.69 -4.42
N TYR A 81 13.77 1.41 -5.54
CA TYR A 81 12.88 2.57 -5.64
C TYR A 81 11.42 2.18 -5.34
N GLU A 82 10.88 1.20 -6.05
CA GLU A 82 9.51 0.73 -5.89
C GLU A 82 9.27 0.17 -4.49
N LYS A 83 10.26 -0.49 -3.88
CA LYS A 83 10.18 -0.99 -2.50
C LYS A 83 9.91 0.16 -1.52
N HIS A 84 10.65 1.25 -1.61
CA HIS A 84 10.40 2.43 -0.77
C HIS A 84 9.08 3.12 -1.13
N TYR A 85 8.81 3.30 -2.43
CA TYR A 85 7.59 3.95 -2.89
C TYR A 85 6.32 3.22 -2.43
N TYR A 86 6.25 1.89 -2.64
CA TYR A 86 5.08 1.11 -2.24
C TYR A 86 5.01 0.84 -0.74
N ALA A 87 6.14 0.86 0.00
CA ALA A 87 6.10 0.89 1.46
C ALA A 87 5.39 2.16 1.97
N GLY A 88 5.72 3.31 1.39
CA GLY A 88 5.03 4.58 1.66
C GLY A 88 3.54 4.50 1.33
N LEU A 89 3.18 3.90 0.19
CA LEU A 89 1.78 3.75 -0.23
C LEU A 89 0.96 2.87 0.73
N ILE A 90 1.54 1.78 1.23
CA ILE A 90 0.89 0.92 2.23
C ILE A 90 0.57 1.75 3.49
N CYS A 91 1.54 2.50 4.00
CA CYS A 91 1.35 3.37 5.15
C CYS A 91 0.30 4.46 4.89
N GLU A 92 0.36 5.14 3.73
CA GLU A 92 -0.57 6.19 3.33
C GLU A 92 -2.02 5.67 3.29
N ARG A 93 -2.25 4.53 2.62
CA ARG A 93 -3.58 3.93 2.49
C ARG A 93 -4.11 3.43 3.84
N GLN A 94 -3.23 2.93 4.71
CA GLN A 94 -3.62 2.55 6.06
C GLN A 94 -3.98 3.77 6.93
N GLY A 95 -3.19 4.84 6.88
CA GLY A 95 -3.51 6.09 7.56
C GLY A 95 -4.87 6.66 7.12
N LYS A 96 -5.14 6.65 5.81
CA LYS A 96 -6.45 7.02 5.25
C LYS A 96 -7.59 6.12 5.74
N SER A 97 -7.37 4.80 5.80
CA SER A 97 -8.40 3.87 6.26
C SER A 97 -8.73 4.08 7.74
N VAL A 98 -7.74 4.46 8.55
CA VAL A 98 -7.91 4.82 9.97
C VAL A 98 -8.69 6.14 10.09
N LEU A 99 -8.34 7.18 9.35
CA LEU A 99 -9.07 8.46 9.35
C LEU A 99 -10.57 8.29 9.06
N ASN A 100 -10.90 7.43 8.10
CA ASN A 100 -12.28 7.18 7.69
C ASN A 100 -13.15 6.52 8.77
N ARG A 101 -12.58 6.04 9.88
CA ARG A 101 -13.33 5.45 11.01
C ARG A 101 -13.91 6.49 11.98
N TYR A 102 -13.51 7.77 11.86
CA TYR A 102 -14.04 8.91 12.63
C TYR A 102 -14.10 8.69 14.16
N THR A 103 -13.02 8.19 14.78
CA THR A 103 -12.90 8.18 16.25
C THR A 103 -11.75 9.08 16.70
N PRO A 104 -11.81 9.72 17.89
CA PRO A 104 -10.74 10.62 18.34
C PRO A 104 -9.35 9.97 18.43
N GLN A 105 -9.27 8.68 18.80
CA GLN A 105 -8.02 7.91 18.80
C GLN A 105 -7.48 7.66 17.37
N SER A 106 -8.33 7.72 16.34
CA SER A 106 -7.93 7.53 14.95
C SER A 106 -7.01 8.64 14.45
N ASP A 107 -7.09 9.86 14.99
CA ASP A 107 -6.29 11.00 14.52
C ASP A 107 -4.80 10.82 14.83
N PHE A 108 -4.47 10.32 16.03
CA PHE A 108 -3.09 10.04 16.43
C PHE A 108 -2.49 8.90 15.61
N THR A 109 -3.22 7.80 15.47
CA THR A 109 -2.76 6.65 14.67
C THR A 109 -2.64 7.02 13.19
N ALA A 110 -3.55 7.83 12.66
CA ALA A 110 -3.45 8.31 11.28
C ALA A 110 -2.25 9.23 11.07
N TYR A 111 -1.95 10.11 12.04
CA TYR A 111 -0.74 10.94 12.01
C TYR A 111 0.51 10.06 11.86
N GLU A 112 0.66 9.05 12.72
CA GLU A 112 1.82 8.14 12.69
C GLU A 112 1.95 7.41 11.35
N TRP A 113 0.86 6.85 10.82
CA TRP A 113 0.89 6.20 9.50
C TRP A 113 1.26 7.15 8.36
N LEU A 114 0.77 8.39 8.40
CA LEU A 114 1.08 9.38 7.37
C LEU A 114 2.53 9.87 7.46
N THR A 115 3.08 10.03 8.67
CA THR A 115 4.50 10.36 8.85
C THR A 115 5.41 9.21 8.42
N ASP A 116 5.07 7.96 8.75
CA ASP A 116 5.80 6.78 8.27
C ASP A 116 5.78 6.73 6.74
N ALA A 117 4.64 7.03 6.12
CA ALA A 117 4.53 7.10 4.66
C ALA A 117 5.48 8.15 4.07
N MET A 118 5.56 9.33 4.70
CA MET A 118 6.45 10.42 4.30
C MET A 118 7.92 10.02 4.38
N GLU A 119 8.36 9.36 5.45
CA GLU A 119 9.74 8.85 5.57
C GLU A 119 10.10 7.85 4.45
N TYR A 120 9.17 6.99 4.06
CA TYR A 120 9.38 6.08 2.94
C TYR A 120 9.43 6.80 1.59
N TYR A 121 8.58 7.81 1.40
CA TYR A 121 8.61 8.62 0.18
C TYR A 121 9.89 9.45 0.07
N GLU A 122 10.44 9.95 1.17
CA GLU A 122 11.75 10.62 1.19
C GLU A 122 12.88 9.66 0.77
N LYS A 123 12.86 8.43 1.28
CA LYS A 123 13.81 7.37 0.85
C LYS A 123 13.66 7.05 -0.64
N ALA A 124 12.44 6.98 -1.15
CA ALA A 124 12.18 6.76 -2.58
C ALA A 124 12.64 7.95 -3.43
N GLU A 125 12.37 9.17 -2.98
CA GLU A 125 12.79 10.41 -3.62
C GLU A 125 14.31 10.49 -3.78
N ALA A 126 15.08 10.07 -2.76
CA ALA A 126 16.53 10.12 -2.77
C ALA A 126 17.18 9.27 -3.89
N ILE A 127 16.48 8.23 -4.38
CA ILE A 127 16.97 7.31 -5.42
C ILE A 127 16.13 7.33 -6.70
N ARG A 128 15.24 8.32 -6.85
CA ARG A 128 14.25 8.34 -7.92
C ARG A 128 14.88 8.50 -9.31
N PRO A 129 14.32 7.86 -10.35
CA PRO A 129 14.68 8.15 -11.73
C PRO A 129 14.46 9.63 -12.09
N ALA A 130 15.27 10.15 -13.00
CA ALA A 130 15.11 11.54 -13.47
C ALA A 130 13.70 11.76 -14.07
N GLY A 131 13.02 12.81 -13.60
CA GLY A 131 11.66 13.15 -14.02
C GLY A 131 10.54 12.32 -13.37
N ASN A 132 10.86 11.36 -12.49
CA ASN A 132 9.85 10.70 -11.67
C ASN A 132 9.65 11.48 -10.37
N ASP A 133 8.56 12.24 -10.28
CA ASP A 133 8.20 13.02 -9.08
C ASP A 133 7.07 12.37 -8.25
N ASP A 134 6.75 11.10 -8.52
CA ASP A 134 5.62 10.41 -7.88
C ASP A 134 5.76 10.38 -6.36
N ALA A 135 6.95 10.09 -5.84
CA ALA A 135 7.23 10.08 -4.40
C ALA A 135 6.96 11.46 -3.76
N ILE A 136 7.34 12.55 -4.44
CA ILE A 136 7.10 13.93 -3.96
C ILE A 136 5.60 14.24 -3.96
N LEU A 137 4.88 13.89 -5.02
CA LEU A 137 3.43 14.12 -5.11
C LEU A 137 2.68 13.38 -4.00
N ARG A 138 3.14 12.17 -3.66
CA ARG A 138 2.59 11.36 -2.58
C ARG A 138 2.93 11.94 -1.20
N TRP A 139 4.18 12.33 -0.95
CA TRP A 139 4.59 13.03 0.26
C TRP A 139 3.73 14.28 0.49
N ASN A 140 3.56 15.10 -0.55
CA ASN A 140 2.71 16.30 -0.50
C ASN A 140 1.25 15.98 -0.17
N THR A 141 0.75 14.83 -0.63
CA THR A 141 -0.59 14.37 -0.30
C THR A 141 -0.71 14.03 1.19
N CYS A 142 0.28 13.33 1.77
CA CYS A 142 0.33 13.06 3.21
C CYS A 142 0.38 14.36 4.02
N ALA A 143 1.26 15.30 3.66
CA ALA A 143 1.37 16.59 4.33
C ALA A 143 0.04 17.37 4.30
N ARG A 144 -0.63 17.42 3.14
CA ARG A 144 -1.95 18.07 3.02
C ARG A 144 -3.02 17.40 3.88
N LEU A 145 -3.02 16.07 4.00
CA LEU A 145 -3.96 15.35 4.87
C LEU A 145 -3.74 15.70 6.33
N ILE A 146 -2.48 15.70 6.79
CA ILE A 146 -2.12 16.10 8.16
C ILE A 146 -2.58 17.53 8.44
N MET A 147 -2.28 18.47 7.53
CA MET A 147 -2.67 19.88 7.68
C MET A 147 -4.19 20.06 7.66
N HIS A 148 -4.89 19.40 6.74
CA HIS A 148 -6.35 19.55 6.56
C HIS A 148 -7.13 19.04 7.77
N HIS A 149 -6.72 17.89 8.33
CA HIS A 149 -7.36 17.30 9.51
C HIS A 149 -6.75 17.78 10.84
N ASN A 150 -5.76 18.68 10.81
CA ASN A 150 -5.03 19.16 11.98
C ASN A 150 -4.52 18.01 12.87
N LEU A 151 -4.01 16.96 12.24
CA LEU A 151 -3.54 15.77 12.92
C LEU A 151 -2.29 16.08 13.75
N LYS A 152 -2.19 15.46 14.91
CA LYS A 152 -1.09 15.67 15.86
C LYS A 152 -0.51 14.34 16.31
N PRO A 153 0.77 14.30 16.71
CA PRO A 153 1.31 13.13 17.38
C PRO A 153 0.59 12.88 18.72
N SER A 154 0.58 11.62 19.17
CA SER A 154 0.14 11.31 20.54
C SER A 154 1.04 12.01 21.56
N ASN A 155 0.44 12.58 22.62
CA ASN A 155 1.17 13.21 23.72
C ASN A 155 1.91 12.18 24.62
N GLU A 156 1.73 10.88 24.39
CA GLU A 156 2.31 9.81 25.23
C GLU A 156 3.81 9.60 25.06
N LYS A 157 4.49 10.31 24.15
CA LYS A 157 5.96 10.30 24.04
C LYS A 157 6.70 10.96 25.23
N TYR A 158 5.98 11.46 26.25
CA TYR A 158 6.55 12.02 27.49
C TYR A 158 6.01 11.33 28.76
N ILE A 159 5.87 10.00 28.76
CA ILE A 159 5.85 9.26 30.04
C ILE A 159 7.29 8.80 30.29
N GLU A 160 8.09 9.68 30.92
CA GLU A 160 9.27 9.20 31.65
C GLU A 160 8.76 8.14 32.65
N GLN A 161 9.18 6.90 32.48
CA GLN A 161 8.95 5.88 33.50
C GLN A 161 9.63 6.40 34.77
N PRO A 162 8.91 6.59 35.89
CA PRO A 162 9.57 6.92 37.14
C PRO A 162 10.52 5.76 37.47
N LEU A 163 11.80 6.07 37.57
CA LEU A 163 12.81 5.16 38.10
C LEU A 163 12.40 4.81 39.54
N GLU A 164 11.93 3.59 39.76
CA GLU A 164 11.89 2.96 41.09
C GLU A 164 13.30 2.61 41.58
#